data_AF-A0A4Q2YRR3-F1
#
_entry.id   AF-A0A4Q2YRR3-F1
#
_cell.length_a   1.000
_cell.length_b   1.000
_cell.length_c   1.000
_cell.angle_alpha   90.00
_cell.angle_beta   90.00
_cell.angle_gamma   90.00
#
_symmetry.space_group_name_H-M   'P 1'
#
loop_
_entity.id
_entity.type
_entity.pdbx_description
1 polymer ?
#
loop_
_entity_poly.entity_id
_entity_poly.type
_entity_poly.pdbx_seq_one_letter_code
_entity_poly.pdbx_strand_id
1 'polypeptide(L)'
;MPTATPLRVLSIATLFPDAARPNFGLFVERSLRALAAQPGIDLTVAAPVGLPPFPLSLHKRYRALRDLPHSEQWNGLTVLRP
;
A
#
# COMPACT_ATOMS: atom_id res chain seq x y z
N MET A 1 6.66 33.31 -8.41
CA MET A 1 5.89 32.66 -7.33
C MET A 1 6.66 31.39 -6.97
N PRO A 2 7.30 31.29 -5.78
CA PRO A 2 7.94 30.03 -5.40
C PRO A 2 6.84 28.96 -5.35
N THR A 3 6.91 27.97 -6.23
CA THR A 3 6.05 26.77 -6.16
C THR A 3 6.30 26.13 -4.80
N ALA A 4 5.30 26.16 -3.93
CA ALA A 4 5.40 25.53 -2.61
C ALA A 4 5.85 24.07 -2.81
N THR A 5 6.97 23.70 -2.16
CA THR A 5 7.47 22.33 -2.23
C THR A 5 6.40 21.39 -1.68
N PRO A 6 6.01 20.34 -2.42
CA PRO A 6 4.98 19.42 -1.95
C PRO A 6 5.45 18.71 -0.67
N LEU A 7 4.52 18.52 0.27
CA LEU A 7 4.70 17.73 1.47
C LEU A 7 4.76 16.25 1.08
N ARG A 8 5.94 15.65 1.24
CA ARG A 8 6.18 14.23 0.95
C ARG A 8 5.85 13.39 2.19
N VAL A 9 4.91 12.48 2.05
CA VAL A 9 4.39 11.64 3.15
C VAL A 9 4.61 10.17 2.81
N LEU A 10 5.23 9.43 3.72
CA LEU A 10 5.29 7.97 3.69
C LEU A 10 4.36 7.41 4.77
N SER A 11 3.27 6.76 4.38
CA SER A 11 2.36 6.10 5.30
C SER A 11 2.68 4.62 5.40
N ILE A 12 2.85 4.10 6.62
CA ILE A 12 3.09 2.68 6.86
C ILE A 12 1.81 2.08 7.43
N ALA A 13 1.25 1.08 6.75
CA ALA A 13 -0.01 0.44 7.15
C ALA A 13 0.06 -1.08 6.99
N THR A 14 -0.12 -1.82 8.08
CA THR A 14 -0.23 -3.29 8.05
C THR A 14 -1.61 -3.77 7.61
N LEU A 15 -2.62 -2.90 7.71
CA LEU A 15 -3.99 -3.11 7.26
C LEU A 15 -4.25 -2.27 6.01
N PHE A 16 -3.81 -2.76 4.85
CA PHE A 16 -4.04 -2.12 3.56
C PHE A 16 -4.51 -3.16 2.53
N PRO A 17 -5.44 -2.81 1.62
CA PRO A 17 -5.98 -3.78 0.69
C PRO A 17 -4.94 -4.24 -0.33
N ASP A 18 -5.11 -5.47 -0.80
CA ASP A 18 -4.30 -6.08 -1.84
C ASP A 18 -5.18 -6.92 -2.76
N ALA A 19 -4.64 -7.37 -3.90
CA ALA A 19 -5.39 -8.17 -4.87
C ALA A 19 -5.96 -9.48 -4.29
N ALA A 20 -5.33 -10.06 -3.26
CA ALA A 20 -5.81 -11.25 -2.58
C ALA A 20 -6.86 -10.93 -1.50
N ARG A 21 -6.85 -9.71 -0.94
CA ARG A 21 -7.70 -9.26 0.17
C ARG A 21 -8.17 -7.80 -0.07
N PRO A 22 -9.11 -7.58 -1.01
CA PRO A 22 -9.50 -6.22 -1.42
C PRO A 22 -10.28 -5.45 -0.34
N ASN A 23 -10.91 -6.14 0.62
CA ASN A 23 -11.68 -5.51 1.70
C ASN A 23 -10.86 -5.25 2.97
N PHE A 24 -9.59 -5.65 3.00
CA PHE A 24 -8.74 -5.55 4.18
C PHE A 24 -8.22 -4.13 4.35
N GLY A 25 -8.57 -3.44 5.44
CA GLY A 25 -8.07 -2.09 5.69
C GLY A 25 -8.69 -0.99 4.81
N LEU A 26 -9.91 -1.19 4.30
CA LEU A 26 -10.62 -0.24 3.44
C LEU A 26 -10.74 1.16 4.06
N PHE A 27 -10.87 1.26 5.39
CA PHE A 27 -10.89 2.55 6.08
C PHE A 27 -9.58 3.31 5.90
N VAL A 28 -8.45 2.64 6.11
CA VAL A 28 -7.10 3.23 5.95
C VAL A 28 -6.90 3.66 4.51
N GLU A 29 -7.27 2.82 3.57
CA GLU A 29 -7.17 3.13 2.14
C GLU A 29 -7.98 4.36 1.74
N ARG A 30 -9.23 4.47 2.22
CA ARG A 30 -10.07 5.65 1.98
C ARG A 30 -9.50 6.91 2.61
N SER A 31 -9.00 6.85 3.85
CA SER A 31 -8.38 7.99 4.52
C SER A 31 -7.11 8.45 3.81
N LEU A 32 -6.26 7.53 3.38
CA LEU A 32 -5.03 7.85 2.64
C LEU A 32 -5.33 8.39 1.25
N ARG A 33 -6.36 7.87 0.59
CA ARG A 33 -6.83 8.42 -0.69
C ARG A 33 -7.34 9.86 -0.54
N ALA A 34 -8.13 10.13 0.50
CA ALA A 34 -8.60 11.48 0.80
C ALA A 34 -7.43 12.43 1.10
N LEU A 35 -6.39 11.94 1.80
CA LEU A 35 -5.17 12.71 2.06
C LEU A 35 -4.41 13.01 0.76
N ALA A 36 -4.21 12.03 -0.12
CA ALA A 36 -3.52 12.21 -1.40
C ALA A 36 -4.25 13.17 -2.35
N ALA A 37 -5.56 13.36 -2.20
CA ALA A 37 -6.34 14.30 -2.98
C ALA A 37 -6.12 15.78 -2.60
N GLN A 38 -5.49 16.05 -1.44
CA GLN A 38 -5.22 17.41 -0.98
C GLN A 38 -4.06 18.04 -1.80
N PRO A 39 -4.19 19.30 -2.25
CA PRO A 39 -3.14 19.96 -2.99
C PRO A 39 -1.84 20.04 -2.20
N GLY A 40 -0.73 19.81 -2.88
CA GLY A 40 0.61 19.86 -2.30
C GLY A 40 1.00 18.65 -1.47
N ILE A 41 0.25 17.54 -1.53
CA ILE A 41 0.62 16.28 -0.88
C ILE A 41 1.14 15.28 -1.93
N ASP A 42 2.32 14.73 -1.67
CA ASP A 42 2.91 13.60 -2.39
C ASP A 42 2.94 12.39 -1.44
N LEU A 43 2.00 11.46 -1.61
CA LEU A 43 1.78 10.33 -0.69
C LEU A 43 2.26 9.00 -1.29
N THR A 44 3.11 8.31 -0.55
CA THR A 44 3.48 6.90 -0.78
C THR A 44 3.01 6.05 0.39
N VAL A 45 2.49 4.86 0.10
CA VAL A 45 2.04 3.88 1.11
C VAL A 45 2.99 2.70 1.13
N ALA A 46 3.47 2.31 2.30
CA ALA A 46 4.20 1.07 2.53
C ALA A 46 3.31 0.08 3.30
N ALA A 47 2.93 -1.00 2.63
CA ALA A 47 2.09 -2.07 3.14
C ALA A 47 2.86 -3.40 3.17
N PRO A 48 3.63 -3.66 4.25
CA PRO A 48 4.43 -4.87 4.35
C PRO A 48 3.55 -6.13 4.33
N VAL A 49 3.98 -7.15 3.59
CA VAL A 49 3.24 -8.41 3.48
C VAL A 49 3.91 -9.48 4.32
N GLY A 50 3.23 -9.88 5.41
CA GLY A 50 3.69 -10.98 6.26
C GLY A 50 3.60 -12.32 5.55
N LEU A 51 4.71 -12.78 4.97
CA LEU A 51 4.85 -14.13 4.43
C LEU A 51 5.58 -15.03 5.45
N PRO A 52 5.08 -16.25 5.74
CA PRO A 52 5.80 -17.18 6.60
C PRO A 52 7.13 -17.61 5.94
N PRO A 53 8.15 -18.01 6.72
CA PRO A 53 9.42 -18.45 6.16
C PRO A 53 9.24 -19.67 5.25
N PHE A 54 10.13 -19.82 4.27
CA PHE A 54 10.16 -21.00 3.41
C PHE A 54 10.30 -22.30 4.24
N PRO A 55 9.58 -23.39 3.91
CA PRO A 55 8.71 -23.60 2.75
C PRO A 55 7.22 -23.30 2.99
N LEU A 56 6.82 -22.83 4.19
CA LEU A 56 5.41 -22.55 4.52
C LEU A 56 4.79 -21.46 3.62
N SER A 57 5.61 -20.57 3.06
CA SER A 57 5.20 -19.58 2.06
C SER A 57 4.69 -20.19 0.74
N LEU A 58 4.93 -21.48 0.47
CA LEU A 58 4.41 -22.18 -0.71
C LEU A 58 2.97 -22.68 -0.54
N HIS A 59 2.43 -22.66 0.69
CA HIS A 59 1.07 -23.10 0.93
C HIS A 59 0.08 -22.22 0.15
N LYS A 60 -0.98 -22.83 -0.43
CA LYS A 60 -1.94 -22.15 -1.32
C LYS A 60 -2.49 -20.83 -0.77
N ARG A 61 -2.63 -20.75 0.56
CA ARG A 61 -3.07 -19.54 1.30
C ARG A 61 -2.14 -18.34 1.15
N TYR A 62 -0.83 -18.56 1.04
CA TYR A 62 0.18 -17.50 0.95
C TYR A 62 0.67 -17.26 -0.47
N ARG A 63 0.38 -18.17 -1.41
CA ARG A 63 0.77 -18.03 -2.82
C ARG A 63 0.27 -16.72 -3.43
N ALA A 64 -1.00 -16.40 -3.22
CA ALA A 64 -1.59 -15.15 -3.73
C ALA A 64 -0.96 -13.89 -3.12
N LEU A 65 -0.45 -13.96 -1.88
CA LEU A 65 0.27 -12.87 -1.23
C LEU A 65 1.73 -12.77 -1.71
N ARG A 66 2.33 -13.89 -2.09
CA ARG A 66 3.69 -13.98 -2.64
C ARG A 66 3.78 -13.45 -4.07
N ASP A 67 2.73 -13.65 -4.85
CA ASP A 67 2.66 -13.19 -6.24
C ASP A 67 2.32 -11.69 -6.35
N LEU A 68 2.13 -10.99 -5.22
CA LEU A 68 1.91 -9.54 -5.21
C LEU A 68 3.16 -8.79 -5.69
N PRO A 69 3.00 -7.74 -6.50
CA PRO A 69 4.11 -6.91 -6.91
C PRO A 69 4.65 -6.10 -5.72
N HIS A 70 5.98 -5.92 -5.69
CA HIS A 70 6.68 -5.09 -4.69
C HIS A 70 6.27 -3.61 -4.76
N SER A 71 5.81 -3.13 -5.92
CA SER A 71 5.27 -1.79 -6.07
C SER A 71 4.11 -1.83 -7.06
N GLU A 72 3.02 -1.14 -6.76
CA GLU A 72 1.90 -0.96 -7.67
C GLU A 72 1.18 0.37 -7.46
N GLN A 73 0.31 0.70 -8.41
CA GLN A 73 -0.65 1.78 -8.27
C GLN A 73 -2.00 1.20 -7.83
N TRP A 74 -2.46 1.58 -6.64
CA TRP A 74 -3.74 1.15 -6.08
C TRP A 74 -4.66 2.36 -5.92
N ASN A 75 -5.70 2.45 -6.75
CA ASN A 75 -6.69 3.54 -6.71
C ASN A 75 -6.07 4.96 -6.68
N GLY A 76 -4.99 5.15 -7.44
CA GLY A 76 -4.25 6.42 -7.51
C GLY A 76 -3.20 6.63 -6.42
N LEU A 77 -2.99 5.64 -5.53
CA LEU A 77 -1.95 5.65 -4.52
C LEU A 77 -0.75 4.80 -4.96
N THR A 78 0.47 5.31 -4.76
CA THR A 78 1.68 4.51 -4.93
C THR A 78 1.85 3.62 -3.70
N VAL A 79 1.76 2.30 -3.88
CA VAL A 79 1.86 1.31 -2.80
C VAL A 79 3.12 0.48 -2.98
N LEU A 80 3.90 0.37 -1.91
CA LEU A 80 5.09 -0.45 -1.78
C LEU A 80 4.79 -1.63 -0.86
N ARG A 81 5.23 -2.82 -1.24
CA ARG A 81 5.10 -4.06 -0.47
C ARG A 81 6.49 -4.64 -0.18
N PRO A 82 7.14 -4.12 0.87
CA PRO A 82 8.38 -4.72 1.37
C PRO A 82 8.11 -6.07 2.06
#